data_AF-A0A2W4NV49-F1
#
_entry.id   AF-A0A2W4NV49-F1
#
_cell.length_a   1.000
_cell.length_b   1.000
_cell.length_c   1.000
_cell.angle_alpha   90.00
_cell.angle_beta   90.00
_cell.angle_gamma   90.00
#
_symmetry.space_group_name_H-M   'P 1'
#
loop_
_entity.id
_entity.type
_entity.pdbx_description
1 polymer ?
#
loop_
_entity_poly.entity_id
_entity_poly.type
_entity_poly.pdbx_seq_one_letter_code
_entity_poly.pdbx_strand_id
1 'polypeptide(L)'
;MLACLCLLVALRVNDSEAQNDTPVEICSQLIASALEATEQFCQNTGRNQICYGHSLVQAEPQPALDDLPFHEQGDIVDAALLRALRVSSMNIDNGYWGIALMRLQANLPNTLPGQNVTFLLFGDVELASATTPTRTVNVVANTTLTVRTGPSNSSPPLNYLEAGQAAVATGRLQDMEWIRVRVPNAGLRDGWVHVSLITPLLGDFDNLEIVNLGATPPRYGPLQAFYLKTGATTATCDEQPVNGLLIQTPASAPEVTLAINDVEIALGSTIFVQAIPDELLTISTLEGMARITFGGVTQVAVAGTSVSTPLGPNLRAAGPPRPAQPYDRRLAGLAPLAALEYPVAAPPPLPASAVEQINTLVSQGEPLCGVTGLPPCSDTSISGHVTAKSATSLTVNGIDVQFSPNDPLLEEVEVGSYIGIDGVIEQDGSITPVDVVELPSAPASSPGSNSGADGDAAGSPNNNPGADDSSGPPPAAGNGFRGRGPDGQGPPGLRDDEPETRGNSGDNRGRGRGGS
;
A
#
# COMPACT_ATOMS: atom_id res chain seq x y z
N MET A 1 -67.13 -20.61 58.26
CA MET A 1 -65.84 -20.03 57.87
C MET A 1 -65.54 -20.49 56.44
N LEU A 2 -65.88 -19.66 55.45
CA LEU A 2 -65.21 -19.44 54.15
C LEU A 2 -66.21 -18.75 53.21
N ALA A 3 -65.98 -17.46 52.97
CA ALA A 3 -66.60 -16.70 51.90
C ALA A 3 -65.91 -17.09 50.58
N CYS A 4 -66.68 -17.49 49.57
CA CYS A 4 -66.16 -17.77 48.24
C CYS A 4 -66.22 -16.47 47.42
N LEU A 5 -65.09 -15.76 47.39
CA LEU A 5 -64.84 -14.57 46.60
C LEU A 5 -64.55 -15.01 45.15
N CYS A 6 -65.52 -14.86 44.23
CA CYS A 6 -65.25 -15.04 42.80
C CYS A 6 -64.52 -13.79 42.27
N LEU A 7 -63.19 -13.92 42.17
CA LEU A 7 -62.32 -12.94 41.53
C LEU A 7 -62.49 -13.05 40.00
N LEU A 8 -63.17 -12.07 39.39
CA LEU A 8 -63.19 -11.87 37.94
C LEU A 8 -61.81 -11.36 37.51
N VAL A 9 -60.98 -12.25 36.97
CA VAL A 9 -59.72 -11.90 36.30
C VAL A 9 -60.06 -11.36 34.91
N ALA A 10 -59.89 -10.05 34.72
CA ALA A 10 -59.90 -9.44 33.40
C ALA A 10 -58.59 -9.82 32.68
N LEU A 11 -58.67 -10.77 31.75
CA LEU A 11 -57.60 -11.04 30.79
C LEU A 11 -57.43 -9.80 29.90
N ARG A 12 -56.36 -9.02 30.14
CA ARG A 12 -55.88 -8.08 29.15
C ARG A 12 -55.19 -8.88 28.05
N VAL A 13 -55.81 -8.92 26.87
CA VAL A 13 -55.12 -9.28 25.65
C VAL A 13 -54.12 -8.15 25.41
N ASN A 14 -52.84 -8.42 25.63
CA ASN A 14 -51.80 -7.56 25.08
C ASN A 14 -51.85 -7.79 23.58
N ASP A 15 -52.34 -6.81 22.82
CA ASP A 15 -52.09 -6.74 21.40
C ASP A 15 -50.56 -6.64 21.24
N SER A 16 -49.95 -7.76 20.88
CA SER A 16 -48.56 -7.80 20.46
C SER A 16 -48.54 -7.17 19.07
N GLU A 17 -48.18 -5.89 18.99
CA GLU A 17 -47.80 -5.29 17.72
C GLU A 17 -46.62 -6.12 17.18
N ALA A 18 -46.86 -6.91 16.13
CA ALA A 18 -45.78 -7.46 15.35
C ALA A 18 -45.00 -6.25 14.80
N GLN A 19 -43.74 -6.11 15.19
CA GLN A 19 -42.84 -5.07 14.67
C GLN A 19 -42.82 -5.20 13.15
N ASN A 20 -43.52 -4.31 12.47
CA ASN A 20 -43.55 -4.26 11.01
C ASN A 20 -42.45 -3.30 10.59
N ASP A 21 -41.19 -3.72 10.77
CA ASP A 21 -40.03 -2.92 10.46
C ASP A 21 -40.05 -2.56 8.97
N THR A 22 -39.77 -1.28 8.67
CA THR A 22 -39.73 -0.83 7.27
C THR A 22 -38.48 -1.37 6.57
N PRO A 23 -38.47 -1.54 5.23
CA PRO A 23 -37.29 -2.00 4.49
C PRO A 23 -36.02 -1.15 4.74
N VAL A 24 -36.19 0.15 5.01
CA VAL A 24 -35.11 1.09 5.35
C VAL A 24 -34.48 0.76 6.71
N GLU A 25 -35.33 0.45 7.70
CA GLU A 25 -34.90 0.10 9.05
C GLU A 25 -34.19 -1.26 9.07
N ILE A 26 -34.73 -2.26 8.36
CA ILE A 26 -34.11 -3.58 8.21
C ILE A 26 -32.73 -3.47 7.55
N CYS A 27 -32.62 -2.64 6.50
CA CYS A 27 -31.36 -2.40 5.81
C CYS A 27 -30.31 -1.79 6.75
N SER A 28 -30.66 -0.72 7.47
CA SER A 28 -29.75 -0.05 8.40
C SER A 28 -29.31 -0.97 9.55
N GLN A 29 -30.23 -1.78 10.09
CA GLN A 29 -29.93 -2.78 11.12
C GLN A 29 -29.02 -3.89 10.59
N LEU A 30 -29.23 -4.35 9.35
CA LEU A 30 -28.38 -5.36 8.72
C LEU A 30 -26.95 -4.83 8.50
N ILE A 31 -26.81 -3.58 8.07
CA ILE A 31 -25.50 -2.93 7.91
C ILE A 31 -24.78 -2.86 9.26
N ALA A 32 -25.46 -2.33 10.29
CA ALA A 32 -24.87 -2.18 11.62
C ALA A 32 -24.46 -3.53 12.22
N SER A 33 -25.35 -4.54 12.17
CA SER A 33 -25.07 -5.87 12.72
C SER A 33 -23.93 -6.59 12.00
N ALA A 34 -23.84 -6.48 10.67
CA ALA A 34 -22.75 -7.10 9.91
C ALA A 34 -21.38 -6.49 10.23
N LEU A 35 -21.33 -5.16 10.42
CA LEU A 35 -20.10 -4.46 10.77
C LEU A 35 -19.68 -4.75 12.22
N GLU A 36 -20.63 -4.72 13.16
CA GLU A 36 -20.38 -5.08 14.56
C GLU A 36 -19.89 -6.53 14.70
N ALA A 37 -20.52 -7.46 13.97
CA ALA A 37 -20.08 -8.86 13.94
C ALA A 37 -18.65 -8.99 13.38
N THR A 38 -18.35 -8.31 12.27
CA THR A 38 -17.00 -8.32 11.69
C THR A 38 -15.98 -7.75 12.66
N GLU A 39 -16.29 -6.62 13.30
CA GLU A 39 -15.41 -6.02 14.31
C GLU A 39 -15.20 -6.95 15.50
N GLN A 40 -16.24 -7.64 15.99
CA GLN A 40 -16.15 -8.55 17.13
C GLN A 40 -15.39 -9.84 16.82
N PHE A 41 -15.71 -10.50 15.71
CA PHE A 41 -15.18 -11.82 15.39
C PHE A 41 -13.80 -11.77 14.74
N CYS A 42 -13.46 -10.69 14.04
CA CYS A 42 -12.20 -10.56 13.33
C CYS A 42 -11.09 -9.79 14.07
N GLN A 43 -11.26 -9.45 15.36
CA GLN A 43 -10.26 -8.73 16.16
C GLN A 43 -8.88 -9.40 16.14
N ASN A 44 -8.89 -10.73 16.22
CA ASN A 44 -7.68 -11.55 16.29
C ASN A 44 -7.06 -11.87 14.93
N THR A 45 -7.55 -11.26 13.84
CA THR A 45 -6.98 -11.44 12.50
C THR A 45 -5.52 -10.99 12.52
N GLY A 46 -4.61 -11.93 12.33
CA GLY A 46 -3.17 -11.68 12.34
C GLY A 46 -2.63 -11.19 11.01
N ARG A 47 -1.30 -11.08 10.96
CA ARG A 47 -0.56 -10.72 9.75
C ARG A 47 -0.73 -11.80 8.67
N ASN A 48 -1.04 -11.37 7.46
CA ASN A 48 -1.28 -12.20 6.27
C ASN A 48 -2.39 -13.24 6.48
N GLN A 49 -3.44 -12.84 7.20
CA GLN A 49 -4.61 -13.66 7.46
C GLN A 49 -5.87 -13.00 6.92
N ILE A 50 -6.85 -13.84 6.65
CA ILE A 50 -8.21 -13.46 6.28
C ILE A 50 -9.16 -13.99 7.34
N CYS A 51 -10.15 -13.17 7.70
CA CYS A 51 -11.25 -13.51 8.58
C CYS A 51 -12.58 -13.47 7.84
N TYR A 52 -13.43 -14.45 8.14
CA TYR A 52 -14.82 -14.48 7.74
C TYR A 52 -15.59 -13.47 8.61
N GLY A 53 -15.91 -12.30 8.04
CA GLY A 53 -16.56 -11.22 8.79
C GLY A 53 -18.05 -11.46 8.98
N HIS A 54 -18.81 -11.53 7.88
CA HIS A 54 -20.26 -11.70 7.92
C HIS A 54 -20.79 -12.49 6.72
N SER A 55 -21.87 -13.23 6.98
CA SER A 55 -22.55 -14.26 6.19
C SER A 55 -22.30 -14.31 4.67
N LEU A 56 -22.14 -15.52 4.12
CA LEU A 56 -21.94 -15.85 2.70
C LEU A 56 -20.60 -15.37 2.10
N VAL A 57 -19.53 -15.64 2.84
CA VAL A 57 -18.16 -15.63 2.31
C VAL A 57 -17.79 -17.04 1.84
N GLN A 58 -17.28 -17.15 0.62
CA GLN A 58 -16.83 -18.41 0.04
C GLN A 58 -15.35 -18.30 -0.30
N ALA A 59 -14.53 -19.20 0.25
CA ALA A 59 -13.12 -19.27 -0.04
C ALA A 59 -12.81 -20.51 -0.90
N GLU A 60 -12.03 -20.30 -1.95
CA GLU A 60 -11.44 -21.39 -2.71
C GLU A 60 -10.00 -21.63 -2.25
N PRO A 61 -9.66 -22.83 -1.77
CA PRO A 61 -8.29 -23.16 -1.40
C PRO A 61 -7.34 -23.20 -2.61
N GLN A 62 -6.06 -23.09 -2.33
CA GLN A 62 -5.00 -23.45 -3.26
C GLN A 62 -5.14 -24.93 -3.69
N PRO A 63 -4.79 -25.31 -4.94
CA PRO A 63 -5.04 -26.66 -5.48
C PRO A 63 -4.42 -27.83 -4.71
N ALA A 64 -3.43 -27.57 -3.86
CA ALA A 64 -2.76 -28.57 -3.02
C ALA A 64 -3.47 -28.84 -1.69
N LEU A 65 -4.59 -28.15 -1.42
CA LEU A 65 -5.35 -28.23 -0.18
C LEU A 65 -6.78 -28.70 -0.50
N ASP A 66 -7.20 -29.81 0.11
CA ASP A 66 -8.52 -30.41 -0.15
C ASP A 66 -9.67 -29.65 0.53
N ASP A 67 -9.40 -29.00 1.67
CA ASP A 67 -10.36 -28.20 2.42
C ASP A 67 -9.65 -27.02 3.11
N LEU A 68 -10.38 -25.92 3.29
CA LEU A 68 -9.95 -24.74 4.03
C LEU A 68 -10.98 -24.51 5.15
N PRO A 69 -10.57 -24.50 6.44
CA PRO A 69 -11.49 -24.29 7.55
C PRO A 69 -11.94 -22.82 7.61
N PHE A 70 -12.83 -22.44 6.71
CA PHE A 70 -13.28 -21.07 6.47
C PHE A 70 -14.75 -21.09 6.04
N HIS A 71 -15.61 -21.49 6.96
CA HIS A 71 -17.01 -21.83 6.72
C HIS A 71 -17.99 -20.94 7.50
N GLU A 72 -17.57 -20.36 8.62
CA GLU A 72 -18.42 -19.54 9.49
C GLU A 72 -17.75 -18.26 10.02
N GLN A 73 -18.55 -17.36 10.59
CA GLN A 73 -18.08 -16.07 11.09
C GLN A 73 -17.00 -16.25 12.16
N GLY A 74 -15.92 -15.48 12.04
CA GLY A 74 -14.75 -15.57 12.94
C GLY A 74 -13.73 -16.63 12.56
N ASP A 75 -13.99 -17.48 11.56
CA ASP A 75 -12.95 -18.33 11.00
C ASP A 75 -11.82 -17.47 10.44
N ILE A 76 -10.58 -17.80 10.82
CA ILE A 76 -9.37 -17.10 10.39
C ILE A 76 -8.42 -18.11 9.76
N VAL A 77 -7.98 -17.84 8.53
CA VAL A 77 -7.01 -18.67 7.80
C VAL A 77 -5.92 -17.81 7.19
N ASP A 78 -4.79 -18.45 6.85
CA ASP A 78 -3.70 -17.76 6.19
C ASP A 78 -4.08 -17.39 4.76
N ALA A 79 -3.87 -16.13 4.38
CA ALA A 79 -4.12 -15.61 3.04
C ALA A 79 -3.34 -16.37 1.95
N ALA A 80 -2.21 -16.99 2.31
CA ALA A 80 -1.41 -17.82 1.41
C ALA A 80 -2.09 -19.13 0.99
N LEU A 81 -3.08 -19.60 1.74
CA LEU A 81 -3.86 -20.80 1.45
C LEU A 81 -5.04 -20.51 0.52
N LEU A 82 -5.34 -19.21 0.28
CA LEU A 82 -6.47 -18.75 -0.51
C LEU A 82 -6.06 -18.62 -1.98
N ARG A 83 -6.84 -19.24 -2.88
CA ARG A 83 -6.76 -19.02 -4.32
C ARG A 83 -7.73 -17.94 -4.76
N ALA A 84 -8.97 -18.03 -4.31
CA ALA A 84 -10.00 -17.05 -4.59
C ALA A 84 -10.91 -16.87 -3.38
N LEU A 85 -11.54 -15.71 -3.29
CA LEU A 85 -12.50 -15.33 -2.28
C LEU A 85 -13.70 -14.69 -2.97
N ARG A 86 -14.89 -15.07 -2.55
CA ARG A 86 -16.13 -14.43 -2.99
C ARG A 86 -16.95 -14.00 -1.80
N VAL A 87 -17.42 -12.78 -1.85
CA VAL A 87 -18.30 -12.14 -0.88
C VAL A 87 -19.62 -11.83 -1.60
N SER A 88 -20.74 -11.99 -0.91
CA SER A 88 -22.08 -11.90 -1.52
C SER A 88 -22.74 -10.53 -1.31
N SER A 89 -23.53 -10.11 -2.32
CA SER A 89 -24.45 -8.97 -2.22
C SER A 89 -25.33 -9.04 -0.98
N MET A 90 -25.74 -7.87 -0.49
CA MET A 90 -26.80 -7.76 0.49
C MET A 90 -28.10 -8.38 -0.02
N ASN A 91 -28.81 -9.04 0.89
CA ASN A 91 -30.18 -9.49 0.72
C ASN A 91 -30.93 -9.26 2.03
N ILE A 92 -31.77 -8.22 2.04
CA ILE A 92 -32.55 -7.83 3.22
C ILE A 92 -33.65 -8.85 3.56
N ASP A 93 -34.21 -9.56 2.58
CA ASP A 93 -35.28 -10.53 2.79
C ASP A 93 -34.77 -11.78 3.54
N ASN A 94 -33.52 -12.16 3.30
CA ASN A 94 -32.86 -13.31 3.90
C ASN A 94 -31.85 -12.92 5.00
N GLY A 95 -31.69 -11.63 5.30
CA GLY A 95 -30.84 -11.13 6.38
C GLY A 95 -29.35 -11.41 6.22
N TYR A 96 -28.82 -11.44 4.99
CA TYR A 96 -27.38 -11.65 4.77
C TYR A 96 -26.73 -10.52 3.97
N TRP A 97 -25.48 -10.23 4.29
CA TRP A 97 -24.62 -9.32 3.54
C TRP A 97 -23.18 -9.76 3.74
N GLY A 98 -22.47 -10.08 2.66
CA GLY A 98 -21.13 -10.62 2.77
C GLY A 98 -20.12 -9.54 3.19
N ILE A 99 -19.28 -9.87 4.18
CA ILE A 99 -18.11 -9.08 4.57
C ILE A 99 -16.93 -10.01 4.87
N ALA A 100 -15.74 -9.66 4.38
CA ALA A 100 -14.49 -10.32 4.77
C ALA A 100 -13.41 -9.28 5.10
N LEU A 101 -12.63 -9.55 6.15
CA LEU A 101 -11.51 -8.71 6.58
C LEU A 101 -10.21 -9.44 6.28
N MET A 102 -9.24 -8.78 5.65
CA MET A 102 -7.87 -9.29 5.53
C MET A 102 -6.88 -8.28 6.07
N ARG A 103 -5.82 -8.78 6.70
CA ARG A 103 -4.68 -7.99 7.14
C ARG A 103 -3.45 -8.51 6.42
N LEU A 104 -2.95 -7.78 5.43
CA LEU A 104 -1.80 -8.18 4.62
C LEU A 104 -0.57 -7.35 4.95
N GLN A 105 0.61 -7.96 4.88
CA GLN A 105 1.86 -7.21 5.05
C GLN A 105 2.22 -6.40 3.81
N ALA A 106 1.86 -6.87 2.62
CA ALA A 106 2.36 -6.35 1.34
C ALA A 106 3.91 -6.21 1.36
N ASN A 107 4.44 -5.06 0.94
CA ASN A 107 5.87 -4.74 0.94
C ASN A 107 6.37 -4.12 2.26
N LEU A 108 5.55 -4.07 3.32
CA LEU A 108 5.97 -3.48 4.59
C LEU A 108 7.09 -4.29 5.27
N PRO A 109 8.12 -3.63 5.86
CA PRO A 109 9.23 -4.33 6.50
C PRO A 109 8.77 -5.10 7.74
N ASN A 110 9.44 -6.23 8.03
CA ASN A 110 9.15 -7.08 9.19
C ASN A 110 9.43 -6.41 10.55
N THR A 111 10.13 -5.27 10.54
CA THR A 111 10.58 -4.53 11.73
C THR A 111 9.51 -3.62 12.33
N LEU A 112 8.34 -3.51 11.69
CA LEU A 112 7.20 -2.71 12.16
C LEU A 112 6.16 -3.65 12.81
N PRO A 113 6.17 -3.82 14.15
CA PRO A 113 5.18 -4.64 14.84
C PRO A 113 3.78 -4.02 14.68
N GLY A 114 2.76 -4.87 14.51
CA GLY A 114 1.35 -4.43 14.43
C GLY A 114 0.90 -3.80 13.12
N GLN A 115 1.82 -3.40 12.22
CA GLN A 115 1.44 -2.75 10.96
C GLN A 115 1.10 -3.77 9.86
N ASN A 116 -0.16 -3.76 9.44
CA ASN A 116 -0.69 -4.47 8.28
C ASN A 116 -1.57 -3.54 7.46
N VAL A 117 -1.62 -3.80 6.16
CA VAL A 117 -2.60 -3.21 5.24
C VAL A 117 -3.93 -3.93 5.46
N THR A 118 -4.95 -3.17 5.79
CA THR A 118 -6.31 -3.67 6.01
C THR A 118 -7.08 -3.67 4.70
N PHE A 119 -7.65 -4.80 4.34
CA PHE A 119 -8.55 -4.98 3.21
C PHE A 119 -9.92 -5.35 3.76
N LEU A 120 -10.95 -4.58 3.42
CA LEU A 120 -12.33 -4.88 3.77
C LEU A 120 -13.14 -5.07 2.49
N LEU A 121 -13.59 -6.29 2.25
CA LEU A 121 -14.41 -6.66 1.10
C LEU A 121 -15.87 -6.73 1.53
N PHE A 122 -16.77 -6.12 0.77
CA PHE A 122 -18.18 -6.06 1.12
C PHE A 122 -19.08 -6.04 -0.11
N GLY A 123 -20.21 -6.74 -0.01
CA GLY A 123 -21.15 -6.91 -1.12
C GLY A 123 -20.68 -7.95 -2.15
N ASP A 124 -21.15 -7.83 -3.41
CA ASP A 124 -20.79 -8.76 -4.49
C ASP A 124 -19.38 -8.48 -5.00
N VAL A 125 -18.40 -9.13 -4.38
CA VAL A 125 -16.97 -8.97 -4.67
C VAL A 125 -16.32 -10.33 -4.83
N GLU A 126 -15.51 -10.47 -5.86
CA GLU A 126 -14.66 -11.64 -6.08
C GLU A 126 -13.20 -11.18 -6.17
N LEU A 127 -12.34 -11.83 -5.41
CA LEU A 127 -10.91 -11.60 -5.40
C LEU A 127 -10.21 -12.92 -5.74
N ALA A 128 -9.44 -12.95 -6.82
CA ALA A 128 -8.65 -14.09 -7.21
C ALA A 128 -7.15 -13.75 -7.16
N SER A 129 -6.38 -14.58 -6.46
CA SER A 129 -4.93 -14.43 -6.35
C SER A 129 -4.29 -14.45 -7.74
N ALA A 130 -3.61 -13.37 -8.10
CA ALA A 130 -2.75 -13.32 -9.29
C ALA A 130 -1.33 -13.82 -8.95
N THR A 131 -1.05 -14.04 -7.66
CA THR A 131 0.17 -14.68 -7.16
C THR A 131 -0.06 -16.17 -6.98
N THR A 132 0.00 -16.92 -8.08
CA THR A 132 0.13 -18.37 -8.02
C THR A 132 1.46 -18.77 -8.64
N PRO A 133 2.39 -19.38 -7.88
CA PRO A 133 3.32 -20.33 -8.46
C PRO A 133 2.44 -21.43 -9.07
N THR A 134 2.26 -21.40 -10.38
CA THR A 134 1.37 -22.32 -11.09
C THR A 134 1.80 -23.77 -10.93
N ARG A 135 3.04 -24.02 -10.47
CA ARG A 135 3.58 -25.32 -10.08
C ARG A 135 4.55 -25.18 -8.93
N THR A 136 4.55 -26.19 -8.05
CA THR A 136 5.50 -26.33 -6.96
C THR A 136 6.14 -27.71 -7.00
N VAL A 137 7.33 -27.82 -6.41
CA VAL A 137 8.07 -29.08 -6.30
C VAL A 137 8.57 -29.23 -4.88
N ASN A 138 8.24 -30.32 -4.20
CA ASN A 138 8.81 -30.59 -2.88
C ASN A 138 10.27 -30.97 -3.05
N VAL A 139 11.15 -30.35 -2.26
CA VAL A 139 12.60 -30.56 -2.32
C VAL A 139 13.14 -30.90 -0.94
N VAL A 140 14.29 -31.55 -0.90
CA VAL A 140 15.07 -31.76 0.32
C VAL A 140 16.46 -31.17 0.15
N ALA A 141 16.99 -30.57 1.22
CA ALA A 141 18.35 -30.06 1.23
C ALA A 141 19.35 -31.23 1.29
N ASN A 142 20.32 -31.24 0.37
CA ASN A 142 21.34 -32.30 0.30
C ASN A 142 22.37 -32.18 1.43
N THR A 143 22.55 -30.95 1.94
CA THR A 143 23.44 -30.58 3.03
C THR A 143 22.83 -29.40 3.78
N THR A 144 23.40 -29.03 4.92
CA THR A 144 23.04 -27.77 5.57
C THR A 144 23.42 -26.61 4.64
N LEU A 145 22.44 -25.81 4.25
CA LEU A 145 22.59 -24.75 3.25
C LEU A 145 21.97 -23.43 3.74
N THR A 146 22.44 -22.34 3.15
CA THR A 146 21.88 -21.01 3.36
C THR A 146 20.84 -20.70 2.30
N VAL A 147 19.64 -20.36 2.75
CA VAL A 147 18.59 -19.78 1.92
C VAL A 147 18.81 -18.28 1.88
N ARG A 148 18.92 -17.70 0.69
CA ARG A 148 19.35 -16.31 0.49
C ARG A 148 18.20 -15.40 0.07
N THR A 149 18.35 -14.10 0.28
CA THR A 149 17.36 -13.10 -0.17
C THR A 149 17.34 -12.88 -1.69
N GLY A 150 18.38 -13.33 -2.40
CA GLY A 150 18.49 -13.24 -3.85
C GLY A 150 19.31 -14.40 -4.44
N PRO A 151 19.23 -14.63 -5.77
CA PRO A 151 19.90 -15.73 -6.45
C PRO A 151 21.38 -15.42 -6.73
N SER A 152 22.13 -15.14 -5.67
CA SER A 152 23.58 -14.91 -5.72
C SER A 152 24.22 -15.36 -4.43
N ASN A 153 25.46 -15.85 -4.51
CA ASN A 153 26.26 -16.18 -3.33
C ASN A 153 26.62 -14.94 -2.47
N SER A 154 26.52 -13.74 -3.04
CA SER A 154 26.71 -12.48 -2.30
C SER A 154 25.44 -11.95 -1.65
N SER A 155 24.26 -12.52 -1.95
CA SER A 155 23.01 -12.09 -1.33
C SER A 155 22.98 -12.44 0.16
N PRO A 156 22.46 -11.55 1.03
CA PRO A 156 22.34 -11.80 2.46
C PRO A 156 21.61 -13.11 2.79
N PRO A 157 21.98 -13.80 3.89
CA PRO A 157 21.25 -14.96 4.37
C PRO A 157 19.83 -14.56 4.80
N LEU A 158 18.83 -15.28 4.31
CA LEU A 158 17.42 -15.17 4.74
C LEU A 158 17.12 -16.20 5.83
N ASN A 159 17.51 -17.46 5.63
CA ASN A 159 17.34 -18.56 6.58
C ASN A 159 18.35 -19.70 6.27
N TYR A 160 18.24 -20.82 6.97
CA TYR A 160 19.02 -22.03 6.76
C TYR A 160 18.10 -23.24 6.65
N LEU A 161 18.49 -24.20 5.81
CA LEU A 161 17.89 -25.54 5.76
C LEU A 161 18.95 -26.53 6.26
N GLU A 162 18.60 -27.38 7.21
CA GLU A 162 19.45 -28.49 7.64
C GLU A 162 19.49 -29.59 6.58
N ALA A 163 20.56 -30.40 6.58
CA ALA A 163 20.66 -31.56 5.71
C ALA A 163 19.44 -32.50 5.91
N GLY A 164 18.76 -32.84 4.81
CA GLY A 164 17.54 -33.66 4.82
C GLY A 164 16.26 -32.89 5.14
N GLN A 165 16.32 -31.61 5.51
CA GLN A 165 15.14 -30.79 5.76
C GLN A 165 14.39 -30.51 4.44
N ALA A 166 13.07 -30.66 4.48
CA ALA A 166 12.20 -30.40 3.34
C ALA A 166 11.89 -28.91 3.16
N ALA A 167 11.72 -28.50 1.90
CA ALA A 167 11.23 -27.19 1.49
C ALA A 167 10.35 -27.32 0.24
N VAL A 168 9.69 -26.23 -0.17
CA VAL A 168 8.84 -26.21 -1.36
C VAL A 168 9.44 -25.27 -2.39
N ALA A 169 9.88 -25.77 -3.54
CA ALA A 169 10.31 -24.95 -4.65
C ALA A 169 9.09 -24.31 -5.35
N THR A 170 9.15 -23.00 -5.58
CA THR A 170 8.06 -22.17 -6.10
C THR A 170 8.44 -21.42 -7.38
N GLY A 171 9.68 -21.53 -7.86
CA GLY A 171 10.13 -20.83 -9.05
C GLY A 171 11.60 -21.12 -9.34
N ARG A 172 12.07 -20.70 -10.50
CA ARG A 172 13.46 -20.84 -10.94
C ARG A 172 13.90 -19.66 -11.78
N LEU A 173 15.20 -19.46 -11.90
CA LEU A 173 15.73 -18.61 -12.96
C LEU A 173 15.63 -19.29 -14.33
N GLN A 174 15.72 -18.47 -15.38
CA GLN A 174 15.71 -18.95 -16.76
C GLN A 174 16.89 -19.90 -17.03
N ASP A 175 18.05 -19.62 -16.42
CA ASP A 175 19.27 -20.42 -16.48
C ASP A 175 19.26 -21.67 -15.58
N MET A 176 18.24 -21.84 -14.73
CA MET A 176 18.09 -22.93 -13.75
C MET A 176 19.18 -23.02 -12.67
N GLU A 177 20.08 -22.03 -12.52
CA GLU A 177 21.12 -22.09 -11.49
C GLU A 177 20.55 -21.93 -10.08
N TRP A 178 19.46 -21.16 -9.98
CA TRP A 178 18.82 -20.83 -8.72
C TRP A 178 17.34 -21.19 -8.71
N ILE A 179 16.95 -21.81 -7.60
CA ILE A 179 15.57 -22.20 -7.30
C ILE A 179 15.05 -21.31 -6.17
N ARG A 180 13.87 -20.74 -6.38
CA ARG A 180 13.12 -20.05 -5.35
C ARG A 180 12.42 -21.09 -4.49
N VAL A 181 12.65 -21.07 -3.19
CA VAL A 181 12.12 -22.03 -2.21
C VAL A 181 11.41 -21.32 -1.08
N ARG A 182 10.32 -21.93 -0.63
CA ARG A 182 9.62 -21.62 0.61
C ARG A 182 10.10 -22.58 1.70
N VAL A 183 10.58 -22.01 2.78
CA VAL A 183 11.15 -22.75 3.92
C VAL A 183 10.10 -22.87 5.02
N PRO A 184 9.86 -24.07 5.58
CA PRO A 184 8.99 -24.22 6.75
C PRO A 184 9.50 -23.35 7.91
N ASN A 185 8.59 -22.66 8.61
CA ASN A 185 8.89 -21.84 9.81
C ASN A 185 9.79 -20.60 9.56
N ALA A 186 9.99 -20.17 8.31
CA ALA A 186 10.77 -18.98 7.93
C ALA A 186 9.93 -17.70 7.71
N GLY A 187 8.61 -17.78 7.92
CA GLY A 187 7.66 -16.75 7.47
C GLY A 187 7.34 -16.83 5.97
N LEU A 188 6.76 -15.77 5.42
CA LEU A 188 6.19 -15.71 4.06
C LEU A 188 7.17 -15.22 2.98
N ARG A 189 8.46 -15.14 3.32
CA ARG A 189 9.52 -14.76 2.37
C ARG A 189 10.06 -16.01 1.70
N ASP A 190 9.77 -16.17 0.42
CA ASP A 190 10.49 -17.11 -0.42
C ASP A 190 11.95 -16.67 -0.52
N GLY A 191 12.87 -17.63 -0.46
CA GLY A 191 14.31 -17.40 -0.60
C GLY A 191 14.91 -18.19 -1.75
N TRP A 192 16.21 -18.01 -1.96
CA TRP A 192 16.93 -18.59 -3.08
C TRP A 192 17.97 -19.57 -2.61
N VAL A 193 17.99 -20.72 -3.26
CA VAL A 193 19.01 -21.75 -3.07
C VAL A 193 19.58 -22.13 -4.42
N HIS A 194 20.88 -22.45 -4.43
CA HIS A 194 21.51 -22.96 -5.62
C HIS A 194 20.99 -24.37 -5.91
N VAL A 195 20.63 -24.66 -7.16
CA VAL A 195 19.93 -25.90 -7.56
C VAL A 195 20.70 -27.16 -7.14
N SER A 196 22.03 -27.13 -7.17
CA SER A 196 22.87 -28.28 -6.79
C SER A 196 22.81 -28.67 -5.32
N LEU A 197 22.27 -27.80 -4.46
CA LEU A 197 22.20 -28.04 -3.01
C LEU A 197 20.89 -28.70 -2.57
N ILE A 198 19.94 -28.87 -3.49
CA ILE A 198 18.63 -29.45 -3.23
C ILE A 198 18.32 -30.59 -4.20
N THR A 199 17.47 -31.51 -3.78
CA THR A 199 16.98 -32.62 -4.62
C THR A 199 15.45 -32.59 -4.65
N PRO A 200 14.81 -32.63 -5.84
CA PRO A 200 13.36 -32.78 -5.92
C PRO A 200 12.93 -34.17 -5.45
N LEU A 201 11.89 -34.24 -4.62
CA LEU A 201 11.34 -35.50 -4.13
C LEU A 201 10.52 -36.22 -5.20
N LEU A 202 9.78 -35.46 -6.00
CA LEU A 202 8.97 -35.96 -7.12
C LEU A 202 8.93 -34.89 -8.22
N GLY A 203 9.18 -35.31 -9.47
CA GLY A 203 9.19 -34.41 -10.64
C GLY A 203 10.54 -33.75 -10.92
N ASP A 204 10.50 -32.65 -11.67
CA ASP A 204 11.64 -31.83 -12.08
C ASP A 204 11.35 -30.33 -11.86
N PHE A 205 12.36 -29.49 -12.08
CA PHE A 205 12.21 -28.04 -11.96
C PHE A 205 11.76 -27.35 -13.26
N ASP A 206 11.66 -28.07 -14.37
CA ASP A 206 11.51 -27.49 -15.70
C ASP A 206 10.23 -26.66 -15.81
N ASN A 207 9.19 -27.15 -15.13
CA ASN A 207 7.87 -26.56 -15.14
C ASN A 207 7.62 -25.55 -14.01
N LEU A 208 8.62 -25.25 -13.17
CA LEU A 208 8.51 -24.15 -12.21
C LEU A 208 8.43 -22.80 -12.93
N GLU A 209 7.76 -21.83 -12.30
CA GLU A 209 7.68 -20.45 -12.79
C GLU A 209 9.09 -19.88 -13.08
N ILE A 210 9.30 -19.33 -14.28
CA ILE A 210 10.53 -18.61 -14.62
C ILE A 210 10.44 -17.21 -14.02
N VAL A 211 11.30 -16.95 -13.05
CA VAL A 211 11.40 -15.68 -12.35
C VAL A 211 12.38 -14.77 -13.08
N ASN A 212 11.88 -13.70 -13.69
CA ASN A 212 12.70 -12.71 -14.37
C ASN A 212 13.23 -11.65 -13.38
N LEU A 213 14.56 -11.60 -13.19
CA LEU A 213 15.21 -10.65 -12.28
C LEU A 213 15.32 -9.23 -12.85
N GLY A 214 15.17 -9.07 -14.17
CA GLY A 214 15.29 -7.80 -14.89
C GLY A 214 13.95 -7.21 -15.35
N ALA A 215 12.83 -7.89 -15.10
CA ALA A 215 11.53 -7.25 -15.17
C ALA A 215 11.31 -6.58 -13.82
N THR A 216 11.27 -5.26 -13.78
CA THR A 216 10.77 -4.51 -12.63
C THR A 216 9.25 -4.59 -12.66
N PRO A 217 8.66 -5.59 -12.01
CA PRO A 217 7.65 -5.28 -11.03
C PRO A 217 8.09 -5.74 -9.62
N PRO A 218 7.50 -5.17 -8.56
CA PRO A 218 7.65 -5.70 -7.22
C PRO A 218 7.36 -7.21 -7.23
N ARG A 219 8.18 -7.97 -6.51
CA ARG A 219 7.82 -9.35 -6.16
C ARG A 219 6.63 -9.29 -5.22
N TYR A 220 5.45 -9.59 -5.73
CA TYR A 220 4.23 -9.63 -4.94
C TYR A 220 4.22 -10.89 -4.06
N GLY A 221 4.05 -10.71 -2.75
CA GLY A 221 3.70 -11.79 -1.82
C GLY A 221 2.26 -12.27 -2.03
N PRO A 222 1.81 -13.31 -1.31
CA PRO A 222 0.44 -13.82 -1.43
C PRO A 222 -0.61 -12.71 -1.33
N LEU A 223 -1.52 -12.64 -2.29
CA LEU A 223 -2.58 -11.62 -2.40
C LEU A 223 -2.09 -10.16 -2.43
N GLN A 224 -0.81 -9.92 -2.69
CA GLN A 224 -0.29 -8.58 -3.01
C GLN A 224 -0.48 -8.24 -4.50
N ALA A 225 -0.73 -9.26 -5.33
CA ALA A 225 -1.30 -9.13 -6.66
C ALA A 225 -2.55 -9.99 -6.81
N PHE A 226 -3.64 -9.41 -7.31
CA PHE A 226 -4.92 -10.10 -7.48
C PHE A 226 -5.78 -9.48 -8.58
N TYR A 227 -6.71 -10.28 -9.09
CA TYR A 227 -7.82 -9.80 -9.90
C TYR A 227 -9.01 -9.56 -8.99
N LEU A 228 -9.47 -8.32 -8.96
CA LEU A 228 -10.70 -7.89 -8.31
C LEU A 228 -11.82 -7.84 -9.34
N LYS A 229 -13.00 -8.27 -8.91
CA LYS A 229 -14.26 -8.08 -9.61
C LYS A 229 -15.28 -7.57 -8.62
N THR A 230 -16.01 -6.54 -9.00
CA THR A 230 -17.15 -6.03 -8.24
C THR A 230 -18.39 -6.10 -9.09
N GLY A 231 -19.48 -6.64 -8.54
CA GLY A 231 -20.78 -6.60 -9.17
C GLY A 231 -21.31 -5.17 -9.25
N ALA A 232 -22.15 -4.90 -10.26
CA ALA A 232 -22.92 -3.66 -10.28
C ALA A 232 -23.79 -3.59 -9.02
N THR A 233 -23.81 -2.42 -8.35
CA THR A 233 -24.65 -2.26 -7.16
C THR A 233 -26.09 -1.99 -7.61
N THR A 234 -26.97 -2.97 -7.41
CA THR A 234 -28.43 -2.75 -7.46
C THR A 234 -28.90 -2.53 -6.03
N ALA A 235 -28.93 -1.26 -5.60
CA ALA A 235 -29.32 -0.91 -4.23
C ALA A 235 -30.75 -1.37 -3.93
N THR A 236 -30.93 -2.14 -2.86
CA THR A 236 -32.23 -2.56 -2.31
C THR A 236 -32.79 -1.52 -1.34
N CYS A 237 -31.97 -0.58 -0.89
CA CYS A 237 -32.25 0.53 0.02
C CYS A 237 -31.25 1.67 -0.23
N ASP A 238 -31.60 2.90 0.15
CA ASP A 238 -30.78 4.10 -0.10
C ASP A 238 -29.46 4.10 0.69
N GLU A 239 -29.46 3.43 1.85
CA GLU A 239 -28.32 3.32 2.76
C GLU A 239 -27.37 2.16 2.40
N GLN A 240 -27.74 1.31 1.43
CA GLN A 240 -26.94 0.15 1.07
C GLN A 240 -25.55 0.56 0.60
N PRO A 241 -24.48 0.04 1.23
CA PRO A 241 -23.13 0.19 0.72
C PRO A 241 -23.00 -0.36 -0.70
N VAL A 242 -22.30 0.39 -1.54
CA VAL A 242 -21.92 -0.10 -2.86
C VAL A 242 -20.99 -1.31 -2.74
N ASN A 243 -20.99 -2.20 -3.73
CA ASN A 243 -20.06 -3.33 -3.73
C ASN A 243 -18.63 -2.80 -3.93
N GLY A 244 -17.68 -3.28 -3.13
CA GLY A 244 -16.28 -2.96 -3.36
C GLY A 244 -15.30 -3.40 -2.28
N LEU A 245 -14.08 -2.89 -2.44
CA LEU A 245 -12.95 -3.18 -1.59
C LEU A 245 -12.42 -1.87 -1.01
N LEU A 246 -12.35 -1.77 0.32
CA LEU A 246 -11.58 -0.74 0.99
C LEU A 246 -10.17 -1.28 1.28
N ILE A 247 -9.16 -0.45 1.03
CA ILE A 247 -7.77 -0.73 1.38
C ILE A 247 -7.26 0.44 2.22
N GLN A 248 -6.81 0.15 3.45
CA GLN A 248 -6.22 1.12 4.36
C GLN A 248 -4.79 0.70 4.70
N THR A 249 -3.83 1.57 4.42
CA THR A 249 -2.46 1.41 4.90
C THR A 249 -2.33 1.97 6.31
N PRO A 250 -1.44 1.43 7.16
CA PRO A 250 -1.16 2.05 8.46
C PRO A 250 -0.69 3.51 8.29
N ALA A 251 -1.13 4.41 9.16
CA ALA A 251 -0.80 5.85 9.06
C ALA A 251 0.71 6.14 9.09
N SER A 252 1.49 5.34 9.82
CA SER A 252 2.94 5.46 9.95
C SER A 252 3.73 4.52 9.03
N ALA A 253 3.05 3.84 8.11
CA ALA A 253 3.73 2.94 7.18
C ALA A 253 4.35 3.73 6.01
N PRO A 254 5.51 3.28 5.49
CA PRO A 254 5.96 3.73 4.18
C PRO A 254 4.97 3.32 3.09
N GLU A 255 5.17 3.83 1.88
CA GLU A 255 4.34 3.50 0.72
C GLU A 255 4.21 1.99 0.51
N VAL A 256 2.96 1.54 0.44
CA VAL A 256 2.58 0.17 0.11
C VAL A 256 2.41 0.06 -1.40
N THR A 257 2.84 -1.05 -1.99
CA THR A 257 2.63 -1.36 -3.41
C THR A 257 1.83 -2.64 -3.58
N LEU A 258 0.77 -2.57 -4.38
CA LEU A 258 -0.12 -3.67 -4.75
C LEU A 258 -0.26 -3.74 -6.28
N ALA A 259 -0.68 -4.89 -6.80
CA ALA A 259 -1.17 -5.00 -8.17
C ALA A 259 -2.63 -5.46 -8.18
N ILE A 260 -3.51 -4.64 -8.74
CA ILE A 260 -4.94 -4.94 -8.87
C ILE A 260 -5.27 -4.94 -10.36
N ASN A 261 -5.74 -6.06 -10.88
CA ASN A 261 -6.18 -6.18 -12.28
C ASN A 261 -5.10 -5.77 -13.31
N ASP A 262 -3.86 -6.20 -13.07
CA ASP A 262 -2.64 -5.84 -13.81
C ASP A 262 -2.14 -4.39 -13.61
N VAL A 263 -2.83 -3.57 -12.82
CA VAL A 263 -2.46 -2.17 -12.53
C VAL A 263 -1.67 -2.08 -11.24
N GLU A 264 -0.49 -1.45 -11.28
CA GLU A 264 0.30 -1.19 -10.08
C GLU A 264 -0.29 0.00 -9.32
N ILE A 265 -0.50 -0.18 -8.02
CA ILE A 265 -1.00 0.85 -7.12
C ILE A 265 0.00 1.02 -6.00
N ALA A 266 0.59 2.21 -5.91
CA ALA A 266 1.42 2.64 -4.80
C ALA A 266 0.59 3.58 -3.92
N LEU A 267 0.47 3.30 -2.62
CA LEU A 267 -0.42 4.03 -1.72
C LEU A 267 0.16 4.13 -0.29
N GLY A 268 -0.02 5.30 0.33
CA GLY A 268 0.11 5.52 1.78
C GLY A 268 -1.15 6.23 2.25
N SER A 269 -2.27 5.54 2.12
CA SER A 269 -3.59 6.16 1.92
C SER A 269 -4.72 5.18 2.27
N THR A 270 -5.93 5.70 2.35
CA THR A 270 -7.16 4.89 2.36
C THR A 270 -7.87 5.03 1.02
N ILE A 271 -8.05 3.93 0.28
CA ILE A 271 -8.73 3.90 -1.02
C ILE A 271 -9.96 3.00 -1.00
N PHE A 272 -10.96 3.39 -1.80
CA PHE A 272 -12.09 2.56 -2.18
C PHE A 272 -11.94 2.13 -3.65
N VAL A 273 -12.01 0.82 -3.89
CA VAL A 273 -11.72 0.20 -5.19
C VAL A 273 -12.94 -0.54 -5.72
N GLN A 274 -13.28 -0.28 -6.98
CA GLN A 274 -14.29 -1.02 -7.74
C GLN A 274 -13.70 -1.49 -9.06
N ALA A 275 -14.09 -2.68 -9.53
CA ALA A 275 -13.58 -3.28 -10.76
C ALA A 275 -14.70 -3.99 -11.51
N ILE A 276 -15.30 -3.28 -12.47
CA ILE A 276 -16.41 -3.82 -13.27
C ILE A 276 -15.84 -4.37 -14.60
N PRO A 277 -16.06 -5.67 -14.94
CA PRO A 277 -15.59 -6.25 -16.20
C PRO A 277 -16.09 -5.47 -17.42
N ASP A 278 -15.27 -5.38 -18.47
CA ASP A 278 -15.55 -4.60 -19.70
C ASP A 278 -15.81 -3.09 -19.47
N GLU A 279 -15.60 -2.58 -18.25
CA GLU A 279 -15.78 -1.19 -17.90
C GLU A 279 -14.47 -0.62 -17.31
N LEU A 280 -14.42 -0.38 -16.00
CA LEU A 280 -13.35 0.35 -15.33
C LEU A 280 -12.94 -0.33 -14.03
N LEU A 281 -11.62 -0.34 -13.78
CA LEU A 281 -11.03 -0.34 -12.45
C LEU A 281 -11.03 1.10 -11.97
N THR A 282 -11.77 1.41 -10.91
CA THR A 282 -11.87 2.76 -10.33
C THR A 282 -11.26 2.75 -8.94
N ILE A 283 -10.31 3.66 -8.71
CA ILE A 283 -9.62 3.86 -7.44
C ILE A 283 -10.02 5.24 -6.94
N SER A 284 -10.80 5.29 -5.87
CA SER A 284 -11.25 6.51 -5.22
C SER A 284 -10.45 6.72 -3.94
N THR A 285 -9.69 7.81 -3.85
CA THR A 285 -8.85 8.09 -2.68
C THR A 285 -9.66 8.85 -1.64
N LEU A 286 -9.77 8.28 -0.44
CA LEU A 286 -10.49 8.86 0.69
C LEU A 286 -9.56 9.67 1.60
N GLU A 287 -8.33 9.20 1.77
CA GLU A 287 -7.32 9.84 2.59
C GLU A 287 -5.96 9.62 1.93
N GLY A 288 -5.06 10.60 2.01
CA GLY A 288 -3.70 10.48 1.49
C GLY A 288 -3.64 10.54 -0.04
N MET A 289 -2.74 9.75 -0.63
CA MET A 289 -2.53 9.69 -2.07
C MET A 289 -2.24 8.28 -2.57
N ALA A 290 -2.69 8.00 -3.79
CA ALA A 290 -2.39 6.79 -4.52
C ALA A 290 -1.79 7.14 -5.89
N ARG A 291 -0.72 6.44 -6.28
CA ARG A 291 -0.16 6.42 -7.63
C ARG A 291 -0.61 5.17 -8.36
N ILE A 292 -1.19 5.36 -9.54
CA ILE A 292 -1.78 4.31 -10.36
C ILE A 292 -0.97 4.23 -11.65
N THR A 293 -0.35 3.08 -11.91
CA THR A 293 0.56 2.92 -13.04
C THR A 293 0.18 1.71 -13.89
N PHE A 294 0.02 1.92 -15.20
CA PHE A 294 -0.11 0.84 -16.18
C PHE A 294 0.38 1.29 -17.55
N GLY A 295 1.07 0.40 -18.27
CA GLY A 295 1.56 0.68 -19.63
C GLY A 295 2.56 1.85 -19.71
N GLY A 296 3.32 2.10 -18.64
CA GLY A 296 4.27 3.22 -18.55
C GLY A 296 3.63 4.59 -18.31
N VAL A 297 2.31 4.65 -18.11
CA VAL A 297 1.60 5.87 -17.74
C VAL A 297 1.24 5.81 -16.27
N THR A 298 1.59 6.88 -15.54
CA THR A 298 1.25 7.06 -14.14
C THR A 298 0.26 8.20 -13.99
N GLN A 299 -0.76 7.98 -13.18
CA GLN A 299 -1.71 8.99 -12.72
C GLN A 299 -1.76 8.98 -11.21
N VAL A 300 -2.18 10.10 -10.61
CA VAL A 300 -2.22 10.23 -9.15
C VAL A 300 -3.63 10.61 -8.71
N ALA A 301 -4.16 9.86 -7.74
CA ALA A 301 -5.41 10.16 -7.08
C ALA A 301 -5.12 10.59 -5.64
N VAL A 302 -5.47 11.83 -5.31
CA VAL A 302 -5.41 12.40 -3.96
C VAL A 302 -6.79 12.35 -3.31
N ALA A 303 -6.87 12.53 -1.99
CA ALA A 303 -8.12 12.57 -1.25
C ALA A 303 -9.19 13.44 -1.96
N GLY A 304 -10.37 12.87 -2.20
CA GLY A 304 -11.48 13.54 -2.89
C GLY A 304 -11.45 13.43 -4.42
N THR A 305 -10.58 12.57 -4.97
CA THR A 305 -10.47 12.30 -6.41
C THR A 305 -10.47 10.80 -6.70
N SER A 306 -10.67 10.46 -7.97
CA SER A 306 -10.59 9.10 -8.47
C SER A 306 -9.79 9.02 -9.76
N VAL A 307 -9.10 7.89 -9.95
CA VAL A 307 -8.45 7.50 -11.19
C VAL A 307 -9.08 6.21 -11.68
N SER A 308 -9.32 6.11 -12.99
CA SER A 308 -9.91 4.93 -13.60
C SER A 308 -9.03 4.35 -14.70
N THR A 309 -8.97 3.02 -14.76
CA THR A 309 -8.25 2.25 -15.80
C THR A 309 -9.24 1.36 -16.54
N PRO A 310 -9.32 1.41 -17.88
CA PRO A 310 -10.18 0.52 -18.66
C PRO A 310 -9.87 -0.96 -18.40
N LEU A 311 -10.91 -1.78 -18.22
CA LEU A 311 -10.80 -3.24 -18.10
C LEU A 311 -11.37 -3.95 -19.33
N GLY A 312 -10.80 -5.11 -19.65
CA GLY A 312 -11.37 -6.05 -20.60
C GLY A 312 -12.30 -7.09 -19.94
N PRO A 313 -12.79 -8.08 -20.72
CA PRO A 313 -13.78 -9.05 -20.24
C PRO A 313 -13.22 -10.04 -19.23
N ASN A 314 -11.90 -10.21 -19.23
CA ASN A 314 -11.16 -11.07 -18.31
C ASN A 314 -10.54 -10.29 -17.14
N LEU A 315 -11.05 -9.09 -16.85
CA LEU A 315 -10.58 -8.21 -15.76
C LEU A 315 -9.13 -7.73 -15.89
N ARG A 316 -8.50 -7.91 -17.05
CA ARG A 316 -7.18 -7.34 -17.34
C ARG A 316 -7.30 -5.88 -17.75
N ALA A 317 -6.33 -5.05 -17.38
CA ALA A 317 -6.25 -3.69 -17.88
C ALA A 317 -6.14 -3.64 -19.41
N ALA A 318 -7.01 -2.86 -20.04
CA ALA A 318 -7.15 -2.73 -21.50
C ALA A 318 -6.60 -1.40 -22.03
N GLY A 319 -6.11 -0.53 -21.15
CA GLY A 319 -5.52 0.77 -21.51
C GLY A 319 -4.88 1.45 -20.30
N PRO A 320 -4.16 2.57 -20.51
CA PRO A 320 -3.53 3.31 -19.42
C PRO A 320 -4.54 3.93 -18.46
N PRO A 321 -4.14 4.26 -17.22
CA PRO A 321 -4.97 5.01 -16.30
C PRO A 321 -5.30 6.39 -16.87
N ARG A 322 -6.54 6.84 -16.64
CA ARG A 322 -7.03 8.15 -17.06
C ARG A 322 -6.64 9.23 -16.04
N PRO A 323 -6.48 10.50 -16.46
CA PRO A 323 -6.27 11.60 -15.53
C PRO A 323 -7.32 11.62 -14.42
N ALA A 324 -6.94 12.12 -13.25
CA ALA A 324 -7.82 12.15 -12.09
C ALA A 324 -9.07 12.99 -12.37
N GLN A 325 -10.18 12.61 -11.76
CA GLN A 325 -11.45 13.32 -11.77
C GLN A 325 -11.97 13.46 -10.34
N PRO A 326 -12.83 14.46 -10.04
CA PRO A 326 -13.59 14.45 -8.79
C PRO A 326 -14.33 13.13 -8.66
N TYR A 327 -14.16 12.44 -7.53
CA TYR A 327 -14.84 11.17 -7.31
C TYR A 327 -16.35 11.34 -7.04
N ASP A 328 -17.11 10.26 -7.25
CA ASP A 328 -18.52 10.22 -6.89
C ASP A 328 -18.67 10.08 -5.36
N ARG A 329 -19.14 11.17 -4.73
CA ARG A 329 -19.35 11.23 -3.28
C ARG A 329 -20.36 10.19 -2.79
N ARG A 330 -21.35 9.80 -3.59
CA ARG A 330 -22.35 8.81 -3.16
C ARG A 330 -21.71 7.43 -3.00
N LEU A 331 -20.85 7.04 -3.95
CA LEU A 331 -20.18 5.74 -3.91
C LEU A 331 -19.24 5.64 -2.71
N ALA A 332 -18.48 6.70 -2.43
CA ALA A 332 -17.56 6.70 -1.30
C ALA A 332 -18.22 6.98 0.06
N GLY A 333 -19.29 7.77 0.09
CA GLY A 333 -20.01 8.11 1.32
C GLY A 333 -20.82 6.95 1.90
N LEU A 334 -21.09 5.92 1.10
CA LEU A 334 -21.76 4.69 1.53
C LEU A 334 -20.79 3.55 1.86
N ALA A 335 -19.48 3.76 1.74
CA ALA A 335 -18.50 2.76 2.11
C ALA A 335 -18.46 2.57 3.64
N PRO A 336 -18.35 1.32 4.16
CA PRO A 336 -18.38 1.04 5.58
C PRO A 336 -17.03 1.36 6.26
N LEU A 337 -16.72 2.65 6.45
CA LEU A 337 -15.44 3.12 6.99
C LEU A 337 -15.24 2.80 8.48
N ALA A 338 -16.32 2.49 9.21
CA ALA A 338 -16.27 2.20 10.65
C ALA A 338 -15.51 0.90 10.98
N ALA A 339 -15.41 -0.04 10.04
CA ALA A 339 -14.70 -1.31 10.21
C ALA A 339 -13.20 -1.24 9.84
N LEU A 340 -12.67 -0.03 9.61
CA LEU A 340 -11.25 0.21 9.36
C LEU A 340 -10.45 0.28 10.67
N GLU A 341 -9.13 0.09 10.58
CA GLU A 341 -8.24 0.00 11.75
C GLU A 341 -8.16 1.32 12.52
N TYR A 342 -8.21 2.44 11.80
CA TYR A 342 -8.35 3.77 12.38
C TYR A 342 -9.43 4.57 11.65
N PRO A 343 -10.07 5.55 12.32
CA PRO A 343 -11.16 6.31 11.74
C PRO A 343 -10.72 7.11 10.52
N VAL A 344 -11.45 6.95 9.41
CA VAL A 344 -11.31 7.75 8.20
C VAL A 344 -12.67 8.31 7.82
N ALA A 345 -12.69 9.58 7.40
CA ALA A 345 -13.89 10.20 6.85
C ALA A 345 -13.74 10.36 5.34
N ALA A 346 -14.79 10.07 4.58
CA ALA A 346 -14.81 10.40 3.17
C ALA A 346 -14.83 11.94 3.00
N PRO A 347 -13.84 12.53 2.29
CA PRO A 347 -13.75 13.97 2.11
C PRO A 347 -14.90 14.52 1.23
N PRO A 348 -15.02 15.82 0.98
CA PRO A 348 -15.78 16.31 -0.16
C PRO A 348 -15.00 16.05 -1.47
N PRO A 349 -15.68 15.88 -2.63
CA PRO A 349 -15.00 15.86 -3.93
C PRO A 349 -14.24 17.15 -4.17
N LEU A 350 -13.01 17.02 -4.69
CA LEU A 350 -12.24 18.21 -5.06
C LEU A 350 -12.93 18.96 -6.20
N PRO A 351 -12.87 20.30 -6.22
CA PRO A 351 -13.35 21.09 -7.35
C PRO A 351 -12.63 20.69 -8.65
N ALA A 352 -13.35 20.66 -9.77
CA ALA A 352 -12.79 20.27 -11.07
C ALA A 352 -11.54 21.09 -11.46
N SER A 353 -11.51 22.38 -11.12
CA SER A 353 -10.35 23.25 -11.36
C SER A 353 -9.10 22.85 -10.55
N ALA A 354 -9.28 22.39 -9.32
CA ALA A 354 -8.18 21.89 -8.49
C ALA A 354 -7.64 20.58 -9.07
N VAL A 355 -8.54 19.69 -9.52
CA VAL A 355 -8.17 18.44 -10.18
C VAL A 355 -7.41 18.68 -11.49
N GLU A 356 -7.81 19.68 -12.28
CA GLU A 356 -7.09 20.08 -13.51
C GLU A 356 -5.66 20.57 -13.21
N GLN A 357 -5.48 21.36 -12.13
CA GLN A 357 -4.16 21.77 -11.67
C GLN A 357 -3.31 20.57 -11.24
N ILE A 358 -3.89 19.64 -10.46
CA ILE A 358 -3.21 18.39 -10.06
C ILE A 358 -2.76 17.59 -11.27
N ASN A 359 -3.65 17.36 -12.24
CA ASN A 359 -3.32 16.64 -13.47
C ASN A 359 -2.18 17.32 -14.26
N THR A 360 -2.14 18.66 -14.25
CA THR A 360 -1.05 19.42 -14.87
C THR A 360 0.28 19.16 -14.15
N LEU A 361 0.30 19.24 -12.81
CA LEU A 361 1.49 18.95 -12.01
C LEU A 361 2.00 17.52 -12.23
N VAL A 362 1.11 16.53 -12.20
CA VAL A 362 1.44 15.12 -12.49
C VAL A 362 2.08 14.98 -13.87
N SER A 363 1.51 15.62 -14.90
CA SER A 363 2.05 15.54 -16.26
C SER A 363 3.42 16.18 -16.44
N GLN A 364 3.78 17.12 -15.55
CA GLN A 364 5.06 17.83 -15.54
C GLN A 364 6.08 17.16 -14.62
N GLY A 365 5.67 16.18 -13.80
CA GLY A 365 6.53 15.59 -12.77
C GLY A 365 6.81 16.53 -11.60
N GLU A 366 5.96 17.53 -11.39
CA GLU A 366 6.09 18.51 -10.33
C GLU A 366 5.54 18.00 -8.99
N PRO A 367 6.02 18.51 -7.85
CA PRO A 367 5.48 18.18 -6.53
C PRO A 367 3.97 18.47 -6.41
N LEU A 368 3.23 17.58 -5.74
CA LEU A 368 1.79 17.72 -5.50
C LEU A 368 1.51 18.49 -4.22
N CYS A 369 1.70 19.81 -4.27
CA CYS A 369 1.45 20.73 -3.16
C CYS A 369 0.94 22.09 -3.69
N GLY A 370 0.44 22.94 -2.80
CA GLY A 370 0.04 24.32 -3.13
C GLY A 370 -1.23 24.45 -3.97
N VAL A 371 -2.00 23.36 -4.14
CA VAL A 371 -3.31 23.34 -4.81
C VAL A 371 -4.41 23.19 -3.77
N THR A 372 -5.60 23.74 -4.02
CA THR A 372 -6.75 23.57 -3.13
C THR A 372 -7.03 22.08 -2.84
N GLY A 373 -7.03 21.71 -1.56
CA GLY A 373 -7.22 20.31 -1.13
C GLY A 373 -5.92 19.52 -0.98
N LEU A 374 -4.77 20.11 -1.30
CA LEU A 374 -3.44 19.56 -1.03
C LEU A 374 -2.69 20.39 0.02
N PRO A 375 -1.69 19.80 0.70
CA PRO A 375 -0.82 20.55 1.59
C PRO A 375 -0.12 21.71 0.88
N PRO A 376 0.24 22.79 1.59
CA PRO A 376 1.08 23.83 1.02
C PRO A 376 2.45 23.28 0.64
N CYS A 377 3.12 23.89 -0.34
CA CYS A 377 4.48 23.52 -0.67
C CYS A 377 5.44 24.02 0.41
N SER A 378 6.23 23.12 1.00
CA SER A 378 7.30 23.50 1.93
C SER A 378 8.35 24.35 1.21
N ASP A 379 8.77 25.44 1.84
CA ASP A 379 9.88 26.29 1.42
C ASP A 379 11.05 26.30 2.42
N THR A 380 10.89 25.59 3.55
CA THR A 380 11.90 25.46 4.59
C THR A 380 11.88 24.08 5.25
N SER A 381 13.05 23.64 5.69
CA SER A 381 13.21 22.41 6.48
C SER A 381 14.09 22.71 7.69
N ILE A 382 13.58 22.41 8.88
CA ILE A 382 14.32 22.55 10.14
C ILE A 382 14.34 21.22 10.88
N SER A 383 15.40 20.95 11.64
CA SER A 383 15.43 19.80 12.55
C SER A 383 16.09 20.18 13.86
N GLY A 384 15.52 19.73 14.97
CA GLY A 384 15.99 20.15 16.29
C GLY A 384 15.22 19.50 17.42
N HIS A 385 15.68 19.73 18.64
CA HIS A 385 14.93 19.36 19.83
C HIS A 385 13.77 20.33 20.04
N VAL A 386 12.61 19.78 20.43
CA VAL A 386 11.48 20.56 20.91
C VAL A 386 11.86 21.17 22.26
N THR A 387 12.01 22.49 22.31
CA THR A 387 12.39 23.22 23.53
C THR A 387 11.20 23.76 24.31
N ALA A 388 10.05 23.95 23.65
CA ALA A 388 8.80 24.34 24.28
C ALA A 388 7.59 23.82 23.48
N LYS A 389 6.47 23.56 24.17
CA LYS A 389 5.19 23.15 23.59
C LYS A 389 4.06 23.93 24.24
N SER A 390 3.13 24.43 23.43
CA SER A 390 1.88 25.06 23.84
C SER A 390 0.68 24.29 23.25
N ALA A 391 -0.54 24.81 23.42
CA ALA A 391 -1.74 24.20 22.84
C ALA A 391 -1.81 24.32 21.31
N THR A 392 -1.03 25.22 20.69
CA THR A 392 -1.03 25.45 19.24
C THR A 392 0.36 25.69 18.67
N SER A 393 1.44 25.45 19.44
CA SER A 393 2.79 25.71 18.94
C SER A 393 3.86 24.81 19.55
N LEU A 394 4.92 24.58 18.77
CA LEU A 394 6.19 24.00 19.22
C LEU A 394 7.31 25.00 18.97
N THR A 395 8.30 25.05 19.86
CA THR A 395 9.54 25.80 19.59
C THR A 395 10.67 24.82 19.30
N VAL A 396 11.29 24.95 18.12
CA VAL A 396 12.42 24.12 17.67
C VAL A 396 13.54 25.05 17.23
N ASN A 397 14.75 24.87 17.79
CA ASN A 397 15.90 25.76 17.52
C ASN A 397 15.61 27.26 17.77
N GLY A 398 14.67 27.58 18.67
CA GLY A 398 14.25 28.97 18.93
C GLY A 398 13.31 29.57 17.88
N ILE A 399 12.82 28.76 16.93
CA ILE A 399 11.79 29.13 15.96
C ILE A 399 10.46 28.54 16.42
N ASP A 400 9.41 29.36 16.42
CA ASP A 400 8.06 28.91 16.74
C ASP A 400 7.37 28.34 15.50
N VAL A 401 6.83 27.13 15.67
CA VAL A 401 6.08 26.37 14.68
C VAL A 401 4.62 26.38 15.12
N GLN A 402 3.75 26.92 14.28
CA GLN A 402 2.34 27.15 14.60
C GLN A 402 1.48 26.05 14.00
N PHE A 403 0.66 25.42 14.84
CA PHE A 403 -0.24 24.35 14.46
C PHE A 403 -1.69 24.81 14.49
N SER A 404 -2.55 24.09 13.76
CA SER A 404 -4.00 24.28 13.91
C SER A 404 -4.44 23.88 15.33
N PRO A 405 -5.51 24.49 15.89
CA PRO A 405 -6.06 24.04 17.16
C PRO A 405 -6.44 22.55 17.11
N ASN A 406 -5.96 21.77 18.09
CA ASN A 406 -6.13 20.30 18.17
C ASN A 406 -5.48 19.51 17.01
N ASP A 407 -4.38 20.01 16.46
CA ASP A 407 -3.61 19.25 15.47
C ASP A 407 -3.11 17.92 16.08
N PRO A 408 -3.44 16.74 15.50
CA PRO A 408 -3.01 15.45 16.02
C PRO A 408 -1.50 15.31 16.14
N LEU A 409 -0.74 15.93 15.22
CA LEU A 409 0.73 15.90 15.24
C LEU A 409 1.29 16.65 16.44
N LEU A 410 0.57 17.66 16.94
CA LEU A 410 0.95 18.37 18.16
C LEU A 410 0.75 17.51 19.40
N GLU A 411 -0.23 16.60 19.43
CA GLU A 411 -0.50 15.73 20.57
C GLU A 411 0.62 14.70 20.78
N GLU A 412 1.13 14.11 19.69
CA GLU A 412 2.13 13.03 19.72
C GLU A 412 3.55 13.48 20.07
N VAL A 413 3.87 14.77 19.92
CA VAL A 413 5.23 15.29 20.11
C VAL A 413 5.46 15.77 21.55
N GLU A 414 6.52 15.29 22.20
CA GLU A 414 6.90 15.72 23.55
C GLU A 414 8.03 16.78 23.56
N VAL A 415 8.10 17.58 24.62
CA VAL A 415 9.25 18.47 24.84
C VAL A 415 10.49 17.61 25.06
N GLY A 416 11.52 17.83 24.25
CA GLY A 416 12.75 17.03 24.22
C GLY A 416 12.86 16.09 23.01
N SER A 417 11.76 15.76 22.32
CA SER A 417 11.79 14.98 21.07
C SER A 417 12.66 15.68 20.03
N TYR A 418 13.42 14.90 19.25
CA TYR A 418 14.17 15.40 18.10
C TYR A 418 13.32 15.23 16.86
N ILE A 419 12.89 16.33 16.25
CA ILE A 419 11.94 16.31 15.13
C ILE A 419 12.52 17.02 13.91
N GLY A 420 12.14 16.54 12.73
CA GLY A 420 12.27 17.26 11.46
C GLY A 420 10.93 17.90 11.10
N ILE A 421 10.98 19.12 10.57
CA ILE A 421 9.80 19.89 10.18
C ILE A 421 10.06 20.48 8.81
N ASP A 422 9.22 20.10 7.85
CA ASP A 422 9.09 20.82 6.59
C ASP A 422 7.89 21.76 6.71
N GLY A 423 8.01 22.99 6.22
CA GLY A 423 6.97 23.98 6.43
C GLY A 423 7.06 25.20 5.52
N VAL A 424 6.12 26.11 5.72
CA VAL A 424 6.09 27.42 5.06
C VAL A 424 6.49 28.48 6.07
N ILE A 425 7.44 29.34 5.70
CA ILE A 425 7.80 30.49 6.53
C ILE A 425 6.73 31.58 6.39
N GLU A 426 6.09 31.92 7.50
CA GLU A 426 5.14 33.02 7.59
C GLU A 426 5.86 34.38 7.66
N GLN A 427 5.13 35.46 7.37
CA GLN A 427 5.71 36.82 7.35
C GLN A 427 6.30 37.27 8.69
N ASP A 428 5.85 36.67 9.80
CA ASP A 428 6.35 36.95 11.16
C ASP A 428 7.56 36.09 11.56
N GLY A 429 8.03 35.22 10.65
CA GLY A 429 9.15 34.32 10.88
C GLY A 429 8.79 33.01 11.58
N SER A 430 7.51 32.80 11.91
CA SER A 430 7.02 31.49 12.35
C SER A 430 6.92 30.51 11.18
N ILE A 431 6.87 29.22 11.48
CA ILE A 431 6.70 28.17 10.47
C ILE A 431 5.32 27.54 10.63
N THR A 432 4.54 27.53 9.55
CA THR A 432 3.36 26.66 9.45
C THR A 432 3.85 25.30 8.92
N PRO A 433 3.76 24.21 9.71
CA PRO A 433 4.28 22.92 9.32
C PRO A 433 3.44 22.31 8.18
N VAL A 434 4.14 21.75 7.19
CA VAL A 434 3.62 20.94 6.10
C VAL A 434 3.78 19.45 6.43
N ASP A 435 4.91 19.08 7.03
CA ASP A 435 5.20 17.73 7.51
C ASP A 435 6.04 17.80 8.79
N VAL A 436 5.81 16.88 9.72
CA VAL A 436 6.55 16.77 10.99
C VAL A 436 6.87 15.30 11.22
N VAL A 437 8.15 14.98 11.29
CA VAL A 437 8.63 13.61 11.48
C VAL A 437 9.48 13.55 12.74
N GLU A 438 9.13 12.66 13.66
CA GLU A 438 10.01 12.35 14.78
C GLU A 438 11.21 11.54 14.30
N LEU A 439 12.41 12.04 14.60
CA LEU A 439 13.67 11.48 14.16
C LEU A 439 14.33 10.68 15.29
N PRO A 440 14.93 9.51 15.01
CA PRO A 440 15.41 8.59 16.03
C PRO A 440 16.55 9.13 16.90
N SER A 441 17.35 10.09 16.39
CA SER A 441 18.32 10.87 17.17
C SER A 441 18.93 12.00 16.35
N ALA A 442 19.51 12.99 17.03
CA ALA A 442 20.28 14.06 16.39
C ALA A 442 21.51 13.47 15.65
N PRO A 443 21.86 13.99 14.46
CA PRO A 443 23.07 13.56 13.77
C PRO A 443 24.30 13.79 14.64
N ALA A 444 25.17 12.79 14.74
CA ALA A 444 26.39 12.87 15.55
C ALA A 444 27.22 14.07 15.08
N SER A 445 27.38 15.08 15.93
CA SER A 445 28.23 16.23 15.66
C SER A 445 29.68 15.76 15.49
N SER A 446 30.25 15.93 14.29
CA SER A 446 31.70 15.82 14.13
C SER A 446 32.36 16.96 14.93
N PRO A 447 33.37 16.69 15.78
CA PRO A 447 34.05 17.75 16.51
C PRO A 447 34.81 18.66 15.55
N GLY A 448 34.20 19.79 15.19
CA GLY A 448 34.84 20.85 14.43
C GLY A 448 35.88 21.58 15.27
N SER A 449 37.08 21.73 14.71
CA SER A 449 38.21 22.43 15.31
C SER A 449 37.87 23.91 15.54
N ASN A 450 37.89 24.35 16.81
CA ASN A 450 37.85 25.77 17.16
C ASN A 450 39.15 26.46 16.71
N SER A 451 39.09 27.27 15.65
CA SER A 451 40.06 28.33 15.41
C SER A 451 39.56 29.62 16.07
N GLY A 452 39.91 29.81 17.34
CA GLY A 452 39.72 31.07 18.06
C GLY A 452 40.88 32.03 17.77
N ALA A 453 40.56 33.20 17.24
CA ALA A 453 41.40 34.39 17.25
C ALA A 453 41.04 35.26 18.47
N ASP A 454 41.94 36.21 18.78
CA ASP A 454 41.98 37.18 19.89
C ASP A 454 42.71 36.64 21.14
N GLY A 455 43.74 37.28 21.72
CA GLY A 455 44.23 38.66 21.61
C GLY A 455 44.69 39.10 23.02
N ASP A 456 46.00 39.05 23.25
CA ASP A 456 46.84 39.72 24.28
C ASP A 456 46.29 40.05 25.70
N ALA A 457 46.92 39.48 26.75
CA ALA A 457 47.86 40.20 27.64
C ALA A 457 48.24 39.43 28.93
N ALA A 458 49.57 39.27 29.09
CA ALA A 458 50.40 39.31 30.31
C ALA A 458 50.13 38.38 31.53
N GLY A 459 51.12 37.51 31.82
CA GLY A 459 51.33 36.92 33.15
C GLY A 459 52.18 35.63 33.17
N SER A 460 53.51 35.75 33.08
CA SER A 460 54.51 34.69 33.36
C SER A 460 54.72 34.50 34.88
N PRO A 461 55.56 33.57 35.41
CA PRO A 461 56.19 32.35 34.85
C PRO A 461 56.20 31.11 35.81
N ASN A 462 56.46 29.89 35.30
CA ASN A 462 57.62 29.04 35.66
C ASN A 462 57.46 27.53 35.35
N ASN A 463 58.46 27.01 34.62
CA ASN A 463 59.25 25.77 34.79
C ASN A 463 58.50 24.43 34.89
N ASN A 464 58.78 23.40 34.07
CA ASN A 464 60.07 22.74 33.84
C ASN A 464 59.99 21.77 32.61
N PRO A 465 61.12 21.26 32.06
CA PRO A 465 61.26 20.74 30.68
C PRO A 465 61.28 19.20 30.55
N GLY A 466 61.16 18.71 29.31
CA GLY A 466 61.53 17.34 28.91
C GLY A 466 61.17 17.02 27.44
N ALA A 467 62.20 16.87 26.60
CA ALA A 467 62.21 16.38 25.20
C ALA A 467 61.69 14.91 25.09
N ASP A 468 61.35 14.27 23.97
CA ASP A 468 61.80 14.21 22.55
C ASP A 468 60.63 13.58 21.75
N ASP A 469 60.21 14.04 20.57
CA ASP A 469 60.74 13.84 19.20
C ASP A 469 59.97 12.77 18.36
N SER A 470 59.83 13.09 17.08
CA SER A 470 59.58 12.25 15.89
C SER A 470 58.14 12.02 15.35
N SER A 471 57.73 13.01 14.54
CA SER A 471 57.45 12.91 13.09
C SER A 471 56.32 12.01 12.56
N GLY A 472 55.29 12.66 12.00
CA GLY A 472 54.53 12.20 10.82
C GLY A 472 54.50 13.29 9.74
N PRO A 473 54.28 12.97 8.45
CA PRO A 473 53.95 13.97 7.43
C PRO A 473 52.43 14.01 7.08
N PRO A 474 51.93 15.17 6.58
CA PRO A 474 50.50 15.56 6.64
C PRO A 474 49.69 15.30 5.34
N PRO A 475 48.34 15.49 5.38
CA PRO A 475 47.45 15.40 4.22
C PRO A 475 47.30 16.75 3.48
N ALA A 476 47.00 16.69 2.18
CA ALA A 476 46.77 17.86 1.33
C ALA A 476 45.28 17.99 0.90
N ALA A 477 44.72 19.11 1.35
CA ALA A 477 43.70 20.01 0.79
C ALA A 477 42.80 19.61 -0.40
N GLY A 478 41.52 19.97 -0.27
CA GLY A 478 40.52 19.98 -1.34
C GLY A 478 40.45 21.25 -2.19
N ASN A 479 39.50 21.24 -3.13
CA ASN A 479 38.79 22.34 -3.81
C ASN A 479 37.81 21.62 -4.77
N GLY A 480 36.50 21.87 -4.84
CA GLY A 480 35.79 23.15 -4.83
C GLY A 480 35.54 23.57 -6.29
N PHE A 481 34.38 23.25 -6.87
CA PHE A 481 33.96 23.83 -8.16
C PHE A 481 32.46 24.15 -8.18
N ARG A 482 32.17 25.46 -8.28
CA ARG A 482 30.87 26.05 -8.65
C ARG A 482 30.74 26.11 -10.17
N GLY A 483 29.50 26.09 -10.64
CA GLY A 483 29.13 26.05 -12.06
C GLY A 483 29.30 27.35 -12.85
N ARG A 484 29.11 27.20 -14.17
CA ARG A 484 28.74 28.24 -15.14
C ARG A 484 28.29 27.54 -16.44
N GLY A 485 27.09 27.79 -16.94
CA GLY A 485 26.73 27.58 -18.35
C GLY A 485 26.79 28.94 -19.09
N PRO A 486 26.21 29.06 -20.30
CA PRO A 486 26.19 28.15 -21.45
C PRO A 486 26.93 28.79 -22.65
N ASP A 487 27.37 28.01 -23.65
CA ASP A 487 27.61 28.50 -25.01
C ASP A 487 27.60 27.34 -26.01
N GLY A 488 26.88 27.54 -27.11
CA GLY A 488 26.63 26.53 -28.12
C GLY A 488 27.74 26.38 -29.16
N GLN A 489 27.78 25.19 -29.77
CA GLN A 489 28.18 24.96 -31.15
C GLN A 489 27.84 23.52 -31.54
N GLY A 490 27.00 23.37 -32.57
CA GLY A 490 26.84 22.12 -33.31
C GLY A 490 27.95 21.94 -34.37
N PRO A 491 27.78 21.04 -35.36
CA PRO A 491 28.41 19.72 -35.41
C PRO A 491 29.43 19.56 -36.57
N PRO A 492 30.01 18.36 -36.76
CA PRO A 492 29.75 17.60 -38.00
C PRO A 492 29.61 16.08 -37.71
N GLY A 493 28.94 15.22 -38.46
CA GLY A 493 28.66 15.15 -39.90
C GLY A 493 29.17 13.80 -40.40
N LEU A 494 28.28 12.85 -40.73
CA LEU A 494 28.62 11.65 -41.50
C LEU A 494 27.50 11.37 -42.53
N ARG A 495 27.92 11.44 -43.79
CA ARG A 495 27.22 11.16 -45.05
C ARG A 495 27.35 9.66 -45.37
N ASP A 496 26.25 9.02 -45.73
CA ASP A 496 25.82 8.63 -47.10
C ASP A 496 26.37 7.26 -47.50
N ASP A 497 25.47 6.32 -47.76
CA ASP A 497 25.55 5.43 -48.94
C ASP A 497 24.20 4.75 -49.15
N GLU A 498 23.51 5.20 -50.20
CA GLU A 498 22.45 4.49 -50.92
C GLU A 498 23.10 3.64 -52.03
N PRO A 499 22.40 2.63 -52.57
CA PRO A 499 22.12 2.79 -54.00
C PRO A 499 20.71 2.35 -54.42
N GLU A 500 20.22 3.08 -55.42
CA GLU A 500 19.02 2.87 -56.20
C GLU A 500 18.90 1.45 -56.80
N THR A 501 17.66 0.99 -57.02
CA THR A 501 17.16 0.76 -58.40
C THR A 501 15.65 0.48 -58.47
N ARG A 502 14.97 1.38 -59.20
CA ARG A 502 13.93 1.17 -60.24
C ARG A 502 12.77 0.18 -60.00
N GLY A 503 11.58 0.76 -59.97
CA GLY A 503 10.57 0.57 -61.03
C GLY A 503 9.52 -0.52 -60.80
N ASN A 504 8.25 -0.13 -60.68
CA ASN A 504 7.25 -0.21 -61.76
C ASN A 504 5.82 -0.09 -61.19
N SER A 505 4.97 0.59 -61.96
CA SER A 505 3.53 0.74 -61.76
C SER A 505 2.77 -0.59 -61.75
N GLY A 506 1.61 -0.60 -61.11
CA GLY A 506 0.62 -1.67 -61.28
C GLY A 506 -0.61 -1.52 -60.38
N ASP A 507 -1.62 -0.82 -60.88
CA ASP A 507 -3.00 -0.90 -60.42
C ASP A 507 -3.44 -2.37 -60.22
N ASN A 508 -4.16 -2.66 -59.12
CA ASN A 508 -5.32 -3.54 -59.26
C ASN A 508 -6.40 -3.29 -58.21
N ARG A 509 -7.55 -2.80 -58.70
CA ARG A 509 -8.84 -2.87 -58.02
C ARG A 509 -9.42 -4.27 -58.22
N GLY A 510 -9.90 -4.91 -57.16
CA GLY A 510 -10.66 -6.15 -57.25
C GLY A 510 -11.71 -6.26 -56.16
N ARG A 511 -12.95 -5.93 -56.49
CA ARG A 511 -14.17 -6.25 -55.73
C ARG A 511 -14.63 -7.68 -56.03
N GLY A 512 -15.20 -8.36 -55.05
CA GLY A 512 -16.12 -9.51 -55.20
C GLY A 512 -16.32 -10.20 -53.84
N ARG A 513 -17.40 -9.98 -53.07
CA ARG A 513 -18.79 -10.52 -53.14
C ARG A 513 -18.92 -12.06 -53.04
N GLY A 514 -19.71 -12.49 -52.04
CA GLY A 514 -20.41 -13.79 -51.91
C GLY A 514 -19.58 -14.84 -51.15
N GLY A 515 -20.05 -15.54 -50.12
CA GLY A 515 -21.41 -15.82 -49.66
C GLY A 515 -21.48 -17.32 -49.37
N SER A 516 -21.53 -17.70 -48.08
CA SER A 516 -22.15 -18.88 -47.45
C SER A 516 -21.80 -18.88 -45.98
#